data_AF-A0A934RC73-F1
#
_entry.id   AF-A0A934RC73-F1
#
_cell.length_a   1.000
_cell.length_b   1.000
_cell.length_c   1.000
_cell.angle_alpha   90.00
_cell.angle_beta   90.00
_cell.angle_gamma   90.00
#
_symmetry.space_group_name_H-M   'P 1'
#
loop_
_entity.id
_entity.type
_entity.pdbx_description
1 polymer ?
#
loop_
_entity_poly.entity_id
_entity_poly.type
_entity_poly.pdbx_seq_one_letter_code
_entity_poly.pdbx_strand_id
1 'polypeptide(L)'
;MAPHKPLMLLTVIDLIESGDVPDGWVKFDVRLVSRFRDHWELVLERQRNQPDIPMPFHALGSDSDRVWSRFTTDGEPSAAKATTRFCFLDPELFACLQDSDFRRKARTTLVTIYFTATEQVMLCARLGLPVPRTAEVRALREQAAEYKARQKKGRDSRFKSDVLGGYYFTCALTGYRLDTETTSIVQAAHIHQHAVSGNDDPHNGLALTPDAHWMFDQGLWTAIPKGDDLLVYVATGRFSESSPHGQSLAAQNGKPLYFHEHARLRPAAEHFAWHTKKHRLVI
;
A
#
# COMPACT_ATOMS: atom_id res chain seq x y z
N MET A 1 16.35 5.36 -20.06
CA MET A 1 16.01 6.46 -19.13
C MET A 1 15.65 5.87 -17.77
N ALA A 2 16.02 6.54 -16.67
CA ALA A 2 15.79 6.04 -15.31
C ALA A 2 14.32 6.28 -14.89
N PRO A 3 13.60 5.28 -14.32
CA PRO A 3 12.15 5.37 -14.09
C PRO A 3 11.71 6.17 -12.85
N HIS A 4 12.64 6.84 -12.17
CA HIS A 4 12.40 7.40 -10.84
C HIS A 4 11.30 8.48 -10.83
N LYS A 5 11.39 9.46 -11.73
CA LYS A 5 10.40 10.54 -11.86
C LYS A 5 9.02 10.02 -12.27
N PRO A 6 8.89 9.19 -13.33
CA PRO A 6 7.61 8.55 -13.68
C PRO A 6 6.99 7.74 -12.55
N LEU A 7 7.80 6.96 -11.81
CA LEU A 7 7.31 6.19 -10.65
C LEU A 7 6.81 7.10 -9.53
N MET A 8 7.50 8.22 -9.28
CA MET A 8 7.06 9.21 -8.30
C MET A 8 5.73 9.85 -8.71
N LEU A 9 5.55 10.18 -9.99
CA LEU A 9 4.27 10.67 -10.49
C LEU A 9 3.16 9.63 -10.34
N LEU A 10 3.38 8.35 -10.73
CA LEU A 10 2.42 7.27 -10.50
C LEU A 10 2.05 7.14 -9.02
N THR A 11 3.04 7.25 -8.14
CA THR A 11 2.85 7.21 -6.67
C THR A 11 1.92 8.32 -6.21
N VAL A 12 2.15 9.56 -6.65
CA VAL A 12 1.36 10.73 -6.25
C VAL A 12 -0.07 10.63 -6.78
N ILE A 13 -0.26 10.16 -8.02
CA ILE A 13 -1.60 9.93 -8.59
C ILE A 13 -2.36 8.91 -7.73
N ASP A 14 -1.71 7.84 -7.29
CA ASP A 14 -2.34 6.82 -6.43
C ASP A 14 -2.69 7.35 -5.04
N LEU A 15 -1.85 8.21 -4.45
CA LEU A 15 -2.15 8.86 -3.17
C LEU A 15 -3.33 9.83 -3.29
N ILE A 16 -3.42 10.60 -4.37
CA ILE A 16 -4.56 11.49 -4.64
C ILE A 16 -5.84 10.66 -4.80
N GLU A 17 -5.80 9.59 -5.59
CA GLU A 17 -6.95 8.70 -5.77
C GLU A 17 -7.40 8.03 -4.47
N SER A 18 -6.46 7.69 -3.59
CA SER A 18 -6.74 7.13 -2.26
C SER A 18 -7.23 8.20 -1.28
N GLY A 19 -7.16 9.49 -1.65
CA GLY A 19 -7.52 10.63 -0.82
C GLY A 19 -6.53 10.94 0.30
N ASP A 20 -5.28 10.49 0.16
CA ASP A 20 -4.17 10.77 1.08
C ASP A 20 -3.54 12.16 0.85
N VAL A 21 -3.91 12.83 -0.25
CA VAL A 21 -3.48 14.19 -0.62
C VAL A 21 -4.73 15.05 -0.89
N PRO A 22 -5.45 15.49 0.16
CA PRO A 22 -6.73 16.17 0.01
C PRO A 22 -6.61 17.64 -0.46
N ASP A 23 -5.46 18.26 -0.27
CA ASP A 23 -5.24 19.71 -0.40
C ASP A 23 -4.04 20.06 -1.30
N GLY A 24 -3.49 19.08 -2.02
CA GLY A 24 -2.32 19.26 -2.90
C GLY A 24 -0.97 19.20 -2.19
N TRP A 25 -0.94 19.10 -0.85
CA TRP A 25 0.30 18.91 -0.10
C TRP A 25 0.73 17.45 -0.09
N VAL A 26 1.85 17.17 -0.74
CA VAL A 26 2.49 15.85 -0.71
C VAL A 26 3.58 15.88 0.36
N LYS A 27 3.43 15.04 1.38
CA LYS A 27 4.42 14.87 2.45
C LYS A 27 5.38 13.74 2.12
N PHE A 28 6.66 13.93 2.41
CA PHE A 28 7.64 12.85 2.44
C PHE A 28 7.48 12.04 3.72
N ASP A 29 6.65 11.00 3.66
CA ASP A 29 6.40 10.10 4.80
C ASP A 29 6.28 8.63 4.36
N VAL A 30 5.99 7.75 5.33
CA VAL A 30 5.87 6.32 5.10
C VAL A 30 4.82 5.94 4.04
N ARG A 31 3.76 6.75 3.85
CA ARG A 31 2.71 6.47 2.85
C ARG A 31 3.28 6.62 1.45
N LEU A 32 3.95 7.75 1.20
CA LEU A 32 4.67 8.01 -0.05
C LEU A 32 5.76 6.97 -0.30
N VAL A 33 6.60 6.72 0.70
CA VAL A 33 7.74 5.82 0.57
C VAL A 33 7.31 4.38 0.35
N SER A 34 6.30 3.88 1.09
CA SER A 34 5.75 2.54 0.88
C SER A 34 5.19 2.42 -0.54
N ARG A 35 4.32 3.35 -0.96
CA ARG A 35 3.67 3.31 -2.27
C ARG A 35 4.69 3.38 -3.41
N PHE A 36 5.74 4.19 -3.27
CA PHE A 36 6.84 4.24 -4.24
C PHE A 36 7.61 2.92 -4.31
N ARG A 37 7.96 2.33 -3.16
CA ARG A 37 8.69 1.04 -3.12
C ARG A 37 7.89 -0.08 -3.77
N ASP A 38 6.58 -0.09 -3.58
CA ASP A 38 5.71 -1.10 -4.19
C ASP A 38 5.71 -1.01 -5.72
N HIS A 39 5.75 0.20 -6.29
CA HIS A 39 5.96 0.37 -7.73
C HIS A 39 7.40 0.03 -8.16
N TRP A 40 8.39 0.31 -7.31
CA TRP A 40 9.79 0.00 -7.57
C TRP A 40 10.04 -1.52 -7.74
N GLU A 41 9.33 -2.37 -7.00
CA GLU A 41 9.41 -3.83 -7.11
C GLU A 41 9.13 -4.35 -8.54
N LEU A 42 8.35 -3.59 -9.32
CA LEU A 42 8.01 -3.92 -10.69
C LEU A 42 9.13 -3.56 -11.69
N VAL A 43 10.09 -2.73 -11.31
CA VAL A 43 11.20 -2.30 -12.19
C VAL A 43 12.57 -2.86 -11.75
N LEU A 44 12.61 -3.75 -10.76
CA LEU A 44 13.86 -4.31 -10.19
C LEU A 44 14.78 -4.97 -11.22
N GLU A 45 14.23 -5.52 -12.30
CA GLU A 45 15.03 -6.12 -13.37
C GLU A 45 15.93 -5.10 -14.06
N ARG A 46 15.42 -3.88 -14.24
CA ARG A 46 16.16 -2.74 -14.79
C ARG A 46 16.94 -1.98 -13.71
N GLN A 47 16.42 -1.92 -12.49
CA GLN A 47 16.97 -1.15 -11.37
C GLN A 47 17.20 -2.05 -10.14
N ARG A 48 18.35 -2.74 -10.11
CA ARG A 48 18.66 -3.71 -9.03
C ARG A 48 19.02 -3.07 -7.68
N ASN A 49 19.30 -1.76 -7.66
CA ASN A 49 19.68 -1.04 -6.46
C ASN A 49 18.45 -0.58 -5.66
N GLN A 50 18.66 -0.23 -4.40
CA GLN A 50 17.63 0.47 -3.62
C GLN A 50 17.34 1.85 -4.23
N PRO A 51 16.06 2.30 -4.21
CA PRO A 51 15.71 3.60 -4.74
C PRO A 51 16.16 4.73 -3.81
N ASP A 52 16.84 5.72 -4.38
CA ASP A 52 17.00 7.04 -3.75
C ASP A 52 15.71 7.85 -3.96
N ILE A 53 14.70 7.61 -3.12
CA ILE A 53 13.35 8.21 -3.20
C ILE A 53 13.36 9.74 -2.97
N PRO A 54 14.19 10.31 -2.07
CA PRO A 54 14.33 11.76 -1.95
C PRO A 54 14.70 12.44 -3.26
N MET A 55 15.48 11.79 -4.13
CA MET A 55 15.89 12.36 -5.40
C MET A 55 14.72 12.71 -6.33
N PRO A 56 13.86 11.78 -6.80
CA PRO A 56 12.74 12.13 -7.65
C PRO A 56 11.70 12.99 -6.93
N PHE A 57 11.57 12.87 -5.61
CA PHE A 57 10.68 13.74 -4.82
C PHE A 57 11.11 15.22 -4.93
N HIS A 58 12.41 15.48 -4.81
CA HIS A 58 12.96 16.81 -4.98
C HIS A 58 13.06 17.26 -6.45
N ALA A 59 13.41 16.35 -7.36
CA ALA A 59 13.74 16.69 -8.74
C ALA A 59 12.51 17.08 -9.58
N LEU A 60 11.31 16.64 -9.21
CA LEU A 60 10.06 17.02 -9.91
C LEU A 60 9.70 18.51 -9.73
N GLY A 61 10.28 19.19 -8.75
CA GLY A 61 10.14 20.64 -8.58
C GLY A 61 11.22 21.48 -9.24
N SER A 62 12.03 20.91 -10.15
CA SER A 62 12.99 21.68 -10.94
C SER A 62 12.32 22.53 -12.01
N ASP A 63 13.03 23.53 -12.52
CA ASP A 63 12.53 24.42 -13.56
C ASP A 63 12.14 23.73 -14.87
N SER A 64 12.69 22.52 -15.12
CA SER A 64 12.35 21.69 -16.28
C SER A 64 11.01 20.98 -16.15
N ASP A 65 10.62 20.60 -14.93
CA ASP A 65 9.48 19.71 -14.68
C ASP A 65 8.30 20.47 -14.09
N ARG A 66 8.56 21.39 -13.16
CA ARG A 66 7.59 22.30 -12.52
C ARG A 66 6.32 21.62 -12.02
N VAL A 67 6.43 20.38 -11.53
CA VAL A 67 5.29 19.62 -11.03
C VAL A 67 4.82 20.14 -9.66
N TRP A 68 5.76 20.65 -8.85
CA TRP A 68 5.46 21.19 -7.52
C TRP A 68 6.51 22.16 -6.99
N SER A 69 6.12 22.95 -6.00
CA SER A 69 7.03 23.70 -5.12
C SER A 69 7.54 22.80 -3.99
N ARG A 70 8.70 23.11 -3.40
CA ARG A 70 9.43 22.23 -2.45
C ARG A 70 9.72 22.97 -1.15
N PHE A 71 9.49 22.33 -0.02
CA PHE A 71 9.60 22.95 1.30
C PHE A 71 10.30 22.04 2.32
N THR A 72 10.96 22.66 3.30
CA THR A 72 11.58 21.99 4.45
C THR A 72 10.55 21.67 5.53
N THR A 73 10.97 21.00 6.61
CA THR A 73 10.11 20.72 7.77
C THR A 73 9.50 21.99 8.37
N ASP A 74 10.25 23.10 8.32
CA ASP A 74 9.86 24.40 8.90
C ASP A 74 8.97 25.22 7.95
N GLY A 75 8.66 24.69 6.76
CA GLY A 75 7.83 25.38 5.76
C GLY A 75 8.60 26.33 4.83
N GLU A 76 9.93 26.40 4.94
CA GLU A 76 10.77 27.25 4.08
C GLU A 76 11.05 26.60 2.73
N PRO A 77 11.27 27.37 1.65
CA PRO A 77 11.66 26.82 0.35
C PRO A 77 12.90 25.92 0.43
N SER A 78 12.80 24.71 -0.12
CA SER A 78 13.88 23.71 -0.09
C SER A 78 14.64 23.64 -1.42
N ALA A 79 15.95 23.86 -1.36
CA ALA A 79 16.86 23.79 -2.50
C ALA A 79 17.62 22.45 -2.65
N ALA A 80 17.45 21.51 -1.71
CA ALA A 80 18.18 20.24 -1.71
C ALA A 80 17.31 19.05 -1.32
N LYS A 81 17.55 17.90 -1.98
CA LYS A 81 16.81 16.65 -1.70
C LYS A 81 16.88 16.20 -0.23
N ALA A 82 17.97 16.51 0.46
CA ALA A 82 18.16 16.14 1.86
C ALA A 82 17.17 16.87 2.79
N THR A 83 16.78 18.09 2.44
CA THR A 83 15.93 18.94 3.29
C THR A 83 14.48 19.01 2.82
N THR A 84 14.16 18.58 1.60
CA THR A 84 12.78 18.56 1.10
C THR A 84 11.95 17.56 1.90
N ARG A 85 10.86 18.04 2.52
CA ARG A 85 9.93 17.24 3.32
C ARG A 85 8.47 17.43 2.93
N PHE A 86 8.15 18.56 2.33
CA PHE A 86 6.84 18.81 1.75
C PHE A 86 6.98 19.32 0.33
N CYS A 87 6.02 18.93 -0.52
CA CYS A 87 5.88 19.49 -1.84
C CYS A 87 4.43 19.94 -2.03
N PHE A 88 4.24 21.11 -2.62
CA PHE A 88 2.91 21.61 -2.98
C PHE A 88 2.73 21.48 -4.48
N LEU A 89 1.81 20.60 -4.88
CA LEU A 89 1.48 20.36 -6.28
C LEU A 89 1.07 21.65 -6.98
N ASP A 90 1.46 21.76 -8.26
CA ASP A 90 0.91 22.78 -9.13
C ASP A 90 -0.64 22.74 -9.05
N PRO A 91 -1.32 23.87 -8.76
CA PRO A 91 -2.76 23.87 -8.53
C PRO A 91 -3.58 23.41 -9.74
N GLU A 92 -3.16 23.74 -10.96
CA GLU A 92 -3.85 23.32 -12.19
C GLU A 92 -3.71 21.81 -12.40
N LEU A 93 -2.51 21.28 -12.20
CA LEU A 93 -2.27 19.84 -12.23
C LEU A 93 -3.08 19.12 -11.15
N PHE A 94 -3.09 19.62 -9.92
CA PHE A 94 -3.85 19.02 -8.82
C PHE A 94 -5.35 19.00 -9.13
N ALA A 95 -5.90 20.08 -9.68
CA ALA A 95 -7.28 20.15 -10.12
C ALA A 95 -7.58 19.10 -11.21
N CYS A 96 -6.69 18.93 -12.20
CA CYS A 96 -6.84 17.88 -13.21
C CYS A 96 -6.80 16.47 -12.60
N LEU A 97 -5.93 16.23 -11.61
CA LEU A 97 -5.79 14.93 -10.96
C LEU A 97 -6.98 14.54 -10.07
N GLN A 98 -7.90 15.46 -9.78
CA GLN A 98 -9.19 15.11 -9.16
C GLN A 98 -10.09 14.31 -10.12
N ASP A 99 -9.96 14.52 -11.43
CA ASP A 99 -10.71 13.79 -12.45
C ASP A 99 -10.15 12.37 -12.68
N SER A 100 -11.01 11.35 -12.55
CA SER A 100 -10.61 9.95 -12.67
C SER A 100 -10.18 9.57 -14.09
N ASP A 101 -10.78 10.19 -15.11
CA ASP A 101 -10.45 9.99 -16.51
C ASP A 101 -9.07 10.59 -16.84
N PHE A 102 -8.76 11.76 -16.31
CA PHE A 102 -7.45 12.38 -16.39
C PHE A 102 -6.39 11.52 -15.70
N ARG A 103 -6.62 11.04 -14.48
CA ARG A 103 -5.70 10.09 -13.81
C ARG A 103 -5.44 8.85 -14.66
N ARG A 104 -6.49 8.25 -15.22
CA ARG A 104 -6.37 7.07 -16.11
C ARG A 104 -5.53 7.37 -17.34
N LYS A 105 -5.75 8.52 -18.00
CA LYS A 105 -4.97 8.97 -19.15
C LYS A 105 -3.51 9.22 -18.77
N ALA A 106 -3.26 9.98 -17.69
CA ALA A 106 -1.93 10.28 -17.20
C ALA A 106 -1.11 9.01 -16.88
N ARG A 107 -1.70 8.05 -16.14
CA ARG A 107 -1.05 6.76 -15.88
C ARG A 107 -0.74 5.99 -17.15
N THR A 108 -1.69 5.92 -18.09
CA THR A 108 -1.49 5.24 -19.39
C THR A 108 -0.33 5.86 -20.16
N THR A 109 -0.27 7.19 -20.23
CA THR A 109 0.81 7.93 -20.89
C THR A 109 2.16 7.68 -20.21
N LEU A 110 2.23 7.79 -18.87
CA LEU A 110 3.45 7.52 -18.11
C LEU A 110 3.96 6.09 -18.33
N VAL A 111 3.07 5.10 -18.24
CA VAL A 111 3.42 3.69 -18.42
C VAL A 111 3.92 3.43 -19.84
N THR A 112 3.25 3.98 -20.85
CA THR A 112 3.58 3.73 -22.26
C THR A 112 4.90 4.38 -22.68
N ILE A 113 5.19 5.60 -22.20
CA ILE A 113 6.37 6.36 -22.63
C ILE A 113 7.66 5.92 -21.90
N TYR A 114 7.57 5.59 -20.61
CA TYR A 114 8.75 5.52 -19.74
C TYR A 114 9.21 4.10 -19.35
N PHE A 115 8.38 3.08 -19.61
CA PHE A 115 8.59 1.72 -19.13
C PHE A 115 8.71 0.71 -20.27
N THR A 116 9.46 -0.37 -20.03
CA THR A 116 9.67 -1.46 -20.99
C THR A 116 8.40 -2.30 -21.16
N ALA A 117 8.30 -3.11 -22.22
CA ALA A 117 7.12 -3.96 -22.43
C ALA A 117 6.78 -4.85 -21.24
N THR A 118 7.79 -5.46 -20.60
CA THR A 118 7.61 -6.29 -19.40
C THR A 118 7.06 -5.47 -18.23
N GLU A 119 7.63 -4.28 -17.99
CA GLU A 119 7.17 -3.37 -16.93
C GLU A 119 5.77 -2.84 -17.23
N GLN A 120 5.44 -2.53 -18.49
CA GLN A 120 4.11 -2.11 -18.91
C GLN A 120 3.06 -3.16 -18.58
N VAL A 121 3.32 -4.43 -18.83
CA VAL A 121 2.39 -5.53 -18.48
C VAL A 121 2.16 -5.57 -16.97
N MET A 122 3.22 -5.47 -16.16
CA MET A 122 3.12 -5.51 -14.70
C MET A 122 2.39 -4.28 -14.13
N LEU A 123 2.79 -3.08 -14.55
CA LEU A 123 2.19 -1.82 -14.10
C LEU A 123 0.74 -1.69 -14.54
N CYS A 124 0.40 -2.08 -15.78
CA CYS A 124 -0.99 -2.07 -16.23
C CYS A 124 -1.85 -3.07 -15.44
N ALA A 125 -1.32 -4.26 -15.14
CA ALA A 125 -2.03 -5.22 -14.31
C ALA A 125 -2.26 -4.69 -12.88
N ARG A 126 -1.26 -4.02 -12.28
CA ARG A 126 -1.37 -3.38 -10.96
C ARG A 126 -2.41 -2.25 -10.95
N LEU A 127 -2.34 -1.37 -11.95
CA LEU A 127 -3.14 -0.14 -12.05
C LEU A 127 -4.52 -0.36 -12.66
N GLY A 128 -4.88 -1.59 -13.09
CA GLY A 128 -6.14 -1.87 -13.77
C GLY A 128 -6.27 -1.21 -15.15
N LEU A 129 -5.14 -1.00 -15.84
CA LEU A 129 -5.10 -0.32 -17.14
C LEU A 129 -5.06 -1.32 -18.30
N PRO A 130 -5.59 -0.93 -19.48
CA PRO A 130 -5.38 -1.72 -20.69
C PRO A 130 -3.90 -1.73 -21.06
N VAL A 131 -3.34 -2.92 -21.25
CA VAL A 131 -1.94 -3.08 -21.68
C VAL A 131 -1.78 -2.55 -23.12
N PRO A 132 -0.78 -1.68 -23.40
CA PRO A 132 -0.50 -1.18 -24.75
C PRO A 132 -0.34 -2.28 -25.80
N ARG A 133 -0.60 -1.96 -27.07
CA ARG A 133 -0.51 -2.91 -28.19
C ARG A 133 0.75 -2.70 -29.04
N THR A 134 1.87 -2.33 -28.43
CA THR A 134 3.14 -2.17 -29.15
C THR A 134 3.67 -3.52 -29.64
N ALA A 135 4.60 -3.50 -30.60
CA ALA A 135 5.19 -4.71 -31.16
C ALA A 135 5.89 -5.56 -30.09
N GLU A 136 6.57 -4.93 -29.14
CA GLU A 136 7.30 -5.58 -28.05
C GLU A 136 6.33 -6.26 -27.07
N VAL A 137 5.22 -5.60 -26.73
CA VAL A 137 4.18 -6.22 -25.89
C VAL A 137 3.52 -7.40 -26.61
N ARG A 138 3.32 -7.29 -27.94
CA ARG A 138 2.77 -8.41 -28.72
C ARG A 138 3.70 -9.61 -28.71
N ALA A 139 5.01 -9.41 -28.91
CA ALA A 139 6.02 -10.46 -28.81
C ALA A 139 6.05 -11.11 -27.42
N LEU A 140 5.89 -10.32 -26.34
CA LEU A 140 5.80 -10.87 -24.98
C LEU A 140 4.50 -11.70 -24.78
N ARG A 141 3.38 -11.28 -25.38
CA ARG A 141 2.12 -12.03 -25.30
C ARG A 141 2.19 -13.40 -25.99
N GLU A 142 2.97 -13.52 -27.05
CA GLU A 142 3.25 -14.81 -27.71
C GLU A 142 3.95 -15.78 -26.74
N GLN A 143 4.73 -15.26 -25.79
CA GLN A 143 5.30 -16.01 -24.68
C GLN A 143 4.30 -16.12 -23.52
N ALA A 144 3.20 -16.85 -23.76
CA ALA A 144 2.02 -16.86 -22.89
C ALA A 144 2.31 -17.14 -21.40
N ALA A 145 3.25 -18.03 -21.09
CA ALA A 145 3.63 -18.35 -19.71
C ALA A 145 4.30 -17.17 -19.00
N GLU A 146 5.29 -16.52 -19.65
CA GLU A 146 5.96 -15.35 -19.09
C GLU A 146 4.98 -14.19 -18.94
N TYR A 147 4.17 -13.91 -19.97
CA TYR A 147 3.17 -12.85 -19.92
C TYR A 147 2.21 -13.00 -18.73
N LYS A 148 1.68 -14.20 -18.52
CA LYS A 148 0.80 -14.49 -17.37
C LYS A 148 1.52 -14.32 -16.03
N ALA A 149 2.79 -14.76 -15.94
CA ALA A 149 3.59 -14.58 -14.73
C ALA A 149 3.82 -13.09 -14.41
N ARG A 150 4.12 -12.26 -15.41
CA ARG A 150 4.24 -10.80 -15.25
C ARG A 150 2.92 -10.16 -14.81
N GLN A 151 1.81 -10.50 -15.45
CA GLN A 151 0.50 -10.00 -15.02
C GLN A 151 0.17 -10.38 -13.58
N LYS A 152 0.48 -11.62 -13.18
CA LYS A 152 0.29 -12.07 -11.79
C LYS A 152 1.14 -11.24 -10.83
N LYS A 153 2.45 -11.11 -11.07
CA LYS A 153 3.35 -10.29 -10.25
C LYS A 153 2.84 -8.84 -10.07
N GLY A 154 2.28 -8.25 -11.13
CA GLY A 154 1.67 -6.93 -11.04
C GLY A 154 0.47 -6.87 -10.08
N ARG A 155 -0.41 -7.88 -10.09
CA ARG A 155 -1.56 -7.96 -9.18
C ARG A 155 -1.14 -8.21 -7.74
N ASP A 156 -0.27 -9.19 -7.52
CA ASP A 156 0.16 -9.62 -6.18
C ASP A 156 0.88 -8.48 -5.43
N SER A 157 1.56 -7.58 -6.16
CA SER A 157 2.26 -6.43 -5.55
C SER A 157 1.33 -5.43 -4.85
N ARG A 158 0.02 -5.45 -5.12
CA ARG A 158 -0.94 -4.42 -4.68
C ARG A 158 -1.49 -4.63 -3.28
N PHE A 159 -1.66 -5.89 -2.87
CA PHE A 159 -2.34 -6.25 -1.63
C PHE A 159 -1.74 -5.54 -0.40
N LYS A 160 -0.42 -5.64 -0.22
CA LYS A 160 0.27 -5.06 0.94
C LYS A 160 0.08 -3.54 1.02
N SER A 161 0.26 -2.83 -0.10
CA SER A 161 0.10 -1.38 -0.17
C SER A 161 -1.30 -0.95 0.25
N ASP A 162 -2.30 -1.64 -0.28
CA ASP A 162 -3.71 -1.29 -0.11
C ASP A 162 -4.18 -1.62 1.30
N VAL A 163 -3.72 -2.72 1.89
CA VAL A 163 -3.99 -3.05 3.29
C VAL A 163 -3.33 -2.03 4.22
N LEU A 164 -2.02 -1.81 4.11
CA LEU A 164 -1.32 -0.89 5.02
C LEU A 164 -1.82 0.56 4.90
N GLY A 165 -1.99 1.05 3.67
CA GLY A 165 -2.56 2.37 3.41
C GLY A 165 -4.02 2.48 3.84
N GLY A 166 -4.84 1.45 3.56
CA GLY A 166 -6.26 1.41 3.91
C GLY A 166 -6.54 1.41 5.40
N TYR A 167 -5.61 0.88 6.21
CA TYR A 167 -5.62 0.94 7.68
C TYR A 167 -4.86 2.15 8.25
N TYR A 168 -4.39 3.05 7.39
CA TYR A 168 -3.61 4.22 7.75
C TYR A 168 -2.41 3.87 8.65
N PHE A 169 -1.72 2.78 8.29
CA PHE A 169 -0.53 2.25 8.97
C PHE A 169 -0.75 2.00 10.48
N THR A 170 -1.99 1.67 10.87
CA THR A 170 -2.38 1.46 12.26
C THR A 170 -2.82 0.02 12.51
N CYS A 171 -2.35 -0.57 13.62
CA CYS A 171 -2.67 -1.95 13.95
C CYS A 171 -4.16 -2.12 14.26
N ALA A 172 -4.81 -3.06 13.56
CA ALA A 172 -6.23 -3.36 13.72
C ALA A 172 -6.59 -3.96 15.09
N LEU A 173 -5.63 -4.63 15.75
CA LEU A 173 -5.84 -5.23 17.06
C LEU A 173 -5.60 -4.23 18.20
N THR A 174 -4.48 -3.51 18.17
CA THR A 174 -4.00 -2.72 19.32
C THR A 174 -4.19 -1.22 19.16
N GLY A 175 -4.50 -0.75 17.94
CA GLY A 175 -4.45 0.67 17.60
C GLY A 175 -3.04 1.28 17.59
N TYR A 176 -2.00 0.47 17.82
CA TYR A 176 -0.63 0.97 17.83
C TYR A 176 -0.17 1.34 16.42
N ARG A 177 0.47 2.51 16.33
CA ARG A 177 1.08 3.02 15.11
C ARG A 177 2.45 3.58 15.46
N LEU A 178 3.44 3.18 14.68
CA LEU A 178 4.80 3.71 14.76
C LEU A 178 5.39 3.74 13.37
N ASP A 179 5.63 4.94 12.87
CA ASP A 179 6.19 5.17 11.54
C ASP A 179 7.54 5.87 11.67
N THR A 180 8.52 5.38 10.93
CA THR A 180 9.73 6.13 10.59
C THR A 180 9.48 6.92 9.30
N GLU A 181 10.47 7.67 8.82
CA GLU A 181 10.38 8.32 7.50
C GLU A 181 10.11 7.31 6.36
N THR A 182 10.50 6.04 6.51
CA THR A 182 10.47 5.07 5.41
C THR A 182 9.81 3.73 5.71
N THR A 183 9.53 3.42 6.97
CA THR A 183 8.99 2.13 7.39
C THR A 183 7.93 2.32 8.44
N SER A 184 6.99 1.38 8.53
CA SER A 184 6.02 1.31 9.62
C SER A 184 6.21 0.01 10.38
N ILE A 185 5.81 -0.01 11.66
CA ILE A 185 5.83 -1.22 12.47
C ILE A 185 4.82 -2.27 11.96
N VAL A 186 3.74 -1.85 11.31
CA VAL A 186 2.67 -2.77 10.89
C VAL A 186 3.01 -3.53 9.60
N GLN A 187 2.43 -4.72 9.48
CA GLN A 187 2.52 -5.63 8.35
C GLN A 187 1.12 -5.97 7.86
N ALA A 188 0.97 -6.22 6.55
CA ALA A 188 -0.26 -6.75 5.99
C ALA A 188 -0.34 -8.25 6.27
N ALA A 189 -1.41 -8.68 6.92
CA ALA A 189 -1.73 -10.06 7.22
C ALA A 189 -2.96 -10.50 6.42
N HIS A 190 -2.90 -11.65 5.75
CA HIS A 190 -4.08 -12.25 5.12
C HIS A 190 -4.95 -12.93 6.17
N ILE A 191 -6.25 -12.63 6.18
CA ILE A 191 -7.22 -13.29 7.06
C ILE A 191 -7.45 -14.74 6.58
N HIS A 192 -7.77 -14.89 5.30
CA HIS A 192 -7.76 -16.16 4.59
C HIS A 192 -6.41 -16.34 3.88
N GLN A 193 -5.57 -17.24 4.41
CA GLN A 193 -4.19 -17.44 3.96
C GLN A 193 -4.07 -17.52 2.44
N HIS A 194 -3.19 -16.68 1.89
CA HIS A 194 -2.93 -16.62 0.46
C HIS A 194 -2.47 -17.95 -0.13
N ALA A 195 -1.68 -18.75 0.60
CA ALA A 195 -1.25 -20.07 0.13
C ALA A 195 -2.42 -21.04 -0.16
N VAL A 196 -3.59 -20.79 0.43
CA VAL A 196 -4.81 -21.60 0.26
C VAL A 196 -5.80 -20.94 -0.69
N SER A 197 -5.98 -19.62 -0.58
CA SER A 197 -7.00 -18.89 -1.34
C SER A 197 -6.52 -18.28 -2.65
N GLY A 198 -5.25 -17.88 -2.73
CA GLY A 198 -4.75 -16.95 -3.74
C GLY A 198 -5.48 -15.60 -3.76
N ASN A 199 -6.16 -15.23 -2.67
CA ASN A 199 -7.01 -14.04 -2.62
C ASN A 199 -6.26 -12.80 -2.10
N ASP A 200 -5.91 -11.92 -3.03
CA ASP A 200 -5.26 -10.63 -2.79
C ASP A 200 -6.24 -9.44 -2.78
N ASP A 201 -7.52 -9.69 -2.53
CA ASP A 201 -8.47 -8.63 -2.20
C ASP A 201 -8.04 -7.92 -0.90
N PRO A 202 -7.88 -6.59 -0.86
CA PRO A 202 -7.55 -5.85 0.36
C PRO A 202 -8.54 -6.09 1.51
N HIS A 203 -9.80 -6.41 1.23
CA HIS A 203 -10.80 -6.78 2.24
C HIS A 203 -10.46 -8.12 2.93
N ASN A 204 -9.57 -8.93 2.38
CA ASN A 204 -8.95 -10.11 3.00
C ASN A 204 -7.71 -9.77 3.86
N GLY A 205 -7.46 -8.49 4.13
CA GLY A 205 -6.27 -8.04 4.84
C GLY A 205 -6.54 -7.37 6.19
N LEU A 206 -5.58 -7.51 7.09
CA LEU A 206 -5.44 -6.71 8.32
C LEU A 206 -4.07 -6.04 8.33
N ALA A 207 -3.97 -4.79 8.80
CA ALA A 207 -2.69 -4.23 9.21
C ALA A 207 -2.44 -4.57 10.69
N LEU A 208 -1.35 -5.28 10.99
CA LEU A 208 -1.04 -5.78 12.33
C LEU A 208 0.41 -5.50 12.70
N THR A 209 0.69 -5.21 13.97
CA THR A 209 2.05 -5.27 14.50
C THR A 209 2.59 -6.72 14.44
N PRO A 210 3.92 -6.93 14.42
CA PRO A 210 4.48 -8.28 14.22
C PRO A 210 4.02 -9.31 15.26
N ASP A 211 3.84 -8.87 16.51
CA ASP A 211 3.29 -9.67 17.59
C ASP A 211 1.80 -10.00 17.35
N ALA A 212 0.97 -9.00 17.03
CA ALA A 212 -0.44 -9.18 16.72
C ALA A 212 -0.66 -10.12 15.52
N HIS A 213 0.19 -9.98 14.50
CA HIS A 213 0.21 -10.83 13.32
C HIS A 213 0.56 -12.28 13.69
N TRP A 214 1.65 -12.48 14.43
CA TRP A 214 2.04 -13.81 14.89
C TRP A 214 0.93 -14.46 15.72
N MET A 215 0.33 -13.75 16.68
CA MET A 215 -0.77 -14.25 17.51
C MET A 215 -2.01 -14.61 16.67
N PHE A 216 -2.28 -13.87 15.59
CA PHE A 216 -3.37 -14.15 14.66
C PHE A 216 -3.09 -15.45 13.90
N ASP A 217 -1.90 -15.60 13.32
CA ASP A 217 -1.49 -16.81 12.58
C ASP A 217 -1.46 -18.07 13.44
N GLN A 218 -1.20 -17.95 14.75
CA GLN A 218 -1.30 -19.05 15.71
C GLN A 218 -2.75 -19.39 16.08
N GLY A 219 -3.74 -18.60 15.67
CA GLY A 219 -5.14 -18.76 16.03
C GLY A 219 -5.42 -18.42 17.49
N LEU A 220 -4.65 -17.50 18.09
CA LEU A 220 -4.90 -17.04 19.47
C LEU A 220 -6.02 -16.02 19.54
N TRP A 221 -6.32 -15.35 18.43
CA TRP A 221 -7.46 -14.45 18.31
C TRP A 221 -8.00 -14.42 16.89
N THR A 222 -9.24 -13.94 16.75
CA THR A 222 -9.90 -13.63 15.48
C THR A 222 -10.87 -12.47 15.67
N ALA A 223 -11.65 -12.11 14.65
CA ALA A 223 -12.75 -11.16 14.79
C ALA A 223 -14.08 -11.79 14.40
N ILE A 224 -15.16 -11.37 15.06
CA ILE A 224 -16.52 -11.88 14.85
C ILE A 224 -17.43 -10.69 14.55
N PRO A 225 -18.29 -10.78 13.53
CA PRO A 225 -19.32 -9.78 13.29
C PRO A 225 -20.32 -9.68 14.44
N LYS A 226 -20.57 -8.47 14.93
CA LYS A 226 -21.65 -8.16 15.87
C LYS A 226 -22.30 -6.84 15.47
N GLY A 227 -23.44 -6.92 14.79
CA GLY A 227 -24.03 -5.76 14.14
C GLY A 227 -23.10 -5.26 13.03
N ASP A 228 -22.81 -3.96 13.04
CA ASP A 228 -21.88 -3.32 12.09
C ASP A 228 -20.41 -3.40 12.53
N ASP A 229 -20.15 -3.90 13.75
CA ASP A 229 -18.80 -4.00 14.31
C ASP A 229 -18.18 -5.40 14.12
N LEU A 230 -16.85 -5.43 14.17
CA LEU A 230 -16.06 -6.65 14.27
C LEU A 230 -15.43 -6.72 15.66
N LEU A 231 -15.92 -7.62 16.51
CA LEU A 231 -15.37 -7.81 17.85
C LEU A 231 -14.24 -8.83 17.86
N VAL A 232 -13.17 -8.50 18.55
CA VAL A 232 -12.04 -9.39 18.81
C VAL A 232 -12.52 -10.54 19.70
N TYR A 233 -12.28 -11.75 19.24
CA TYR A 233 -12.43 -12.97 20.03
C TYR A 233 -11.06 -13.55 20.31
N VAL A 234 -10.76 -13.77 21.58
CA VAL A 234 -9.50 -14.36 22.04
C VAL A 234 -9.78 -15.79 22.47
N ALA A 235 -8.95 -16.73 22.01
CA ALA A 235 -9.06 -18.15 22.33
C ALA A 235 -8.56 -18.42 23.77
N THR A 236 -9.28 -17.88 24.76
CA THR A 236 -8.95 -18.01 26.18
C THR A 236 -8.80 -19.48 26.57
N GLY A 237 -7.70 -19.83 27.23
CA GLY A 237 -7.36 -21.20 27.60
C GLY A 237 -6.47 -21.96 26.61
N ARG A 238 -6.12 -21.37 25.46
CA ARG A 238 -5.13 -21.94 24.52
C ARG A 238 -3.70 -21.47 24.72
N PHE A 239 -3.49 -20.53 25.64
CA PHE A 239 -2.19 -19.93 25.90
C PHE A 239 -2.09 -19.50 27.37
N SER A 240 -0.85 -19.29 27.81
CA SER A 240 -0.50 -18.62 29.06
C SER A 240 0.16 -17.28 28.71
N GLU A 241 -0.18 -16.22 29.43
CA GLU A 241 0.27 -14.86 29.13
C GLU A 241 0.74 -14.15 30.39
N SER A 242 1.81 -13.35 30.25
CA SER A 242 2.29 -12.41 31.25
C SER A 242 2.70 -11.13 30.54
N SER A 243 2.03 -10.02 30.88
CA SER A 243 2.28 -8.69 30.28
C SER A 243 2.32 -7.63 31.39
N PRO A 244 3.35 -7.63 32.25
CA PRO A 244 3.41 -6.74 33.43
C PRO A 244 3.53 -5.25 33.07
N HIS A 245 3.98 -4.93 31.86
CA HIS A 245 4.24 -3.57 31.40
C HIS A 245 3.58 -3.26 30.06
N GLY A 246 2.74 -4.16 29.54
CA GLY A 246 2.14 -4.06 28.21
C GLY A 246 0.65 -4.35 28.23
N GLN A 247 0.02 -4.24 27.07
CA GLN A 247 -1.34 -4.73 26.89
C GLN A 247 -1.30 -6.24 26.69
N SER A 248 -2.21 -6.95 27.35
CA SER A 248 -2.38 -8.38 27.16
C SER A 248 -3.34 -8.67 26.01
N LEU A 249 -3.11 -9.75 25.28
CA LEU A 249 -4.05 -10.27 24.28
C LEU A 249 -5.38 -10.60 24.94
N ALA A 250 -5.36 -11.22 26.13
CA ALA A 250 -6.58 -11.53 26.87
C ALA A 250 -7.46 -10.29 27.12
N ALA A 251 -6.86 -9.12 27.37
CA ALA A 251 -7.60 -7.87 27.55
C ALA A 251 -8.20 -7.30 26.26
N GLN A 252 -7.88 -7.84 25.08
CA GLN A 252 -8.52 -7.45 23.82
C GLN A 252 -9.85 -8.17 23.59
N ASN A 253 -10.14 -9.23 24.34
CA ASN A 253 -11.36 -10.02 24.12
C ASN A 253 -12.63 -9.16 24.27
N GLY A 254 -13.53 -9.26 23.29
CA GLY A 254 -14.79 -8.54 23.23
C GLY A 254 -14.68 -7.07 22.81
N LYS A 255 -13.47 -6.51 22.64
CA LYS A 255 -13.30 -5.14 22.12
C LYS A 255 -13.52 -5.12 20.61
N PRO A 256 -14.01 -4.01 20.03
CA PRO A 256 -14.02 -3.85 18.58
C PRO A 256 -12.59 -3.81 18.03
N LEU A 257 -12.41 -4.29 16.79
CA LEU A 257 -11.21 -3.97 16.03
C LEU A 257 -11.05 -2.46 15.96
N TYR A 258 -9.80 -2.01 16.10
CA TYR A 258 -9.47 -0.61 16.00
C TYR A 258 -9.31 -0.21 14.54
N PHE A 259 -9.92 0.91 14.15
CA PHE A 259 -9.71 1.55 12.87
C PHE A 259 -9.39 3.03 13.09
N HIS A 260 -8.29 3.50 12.52
CA HIS A 260 -7.94 4.91 12.53
C HIS A 260 -9.05 5.74 11.86
N GLU A 261 -9.28 6.98 12.28
CA GLU A 261 -10.36 7.84 11.75
C GLU A 261 -10.30 8.02 10.21
N HIS A 262 -9.09 8.14 9.67
CA HIS A 262 -8.83 8.20 8.22
C HIS A 262 -8.76 6.83 7.51
N ALA A 263 -8.85 5.71 8.23
CA ALA A 263 -8.80 4.39 7.63
C ALA A 263 -10.09 4.09 6.85
N ARG A 264 -9.95 3.81 5.55
CA ARG A 264 -11.07 3.58 4.62
C ARG A 264 -11.35 2.10 4.38
N LEU A 265 -10.40 1.23 4.67
CA LEU A 265 -10.54 -0.20 4.45
C LEU A 265 -11.21 -0.87 5.66
N ARG A 266 -12.13 -1.79 5.38
CA ARG A 266 -12.74 -2.67 6.38
C ARG A 266 -12.64 -4.11 5.90
N PRO A 267 -12.23 -5.07 6.74
CA PRO A 267 -12.07 -6.44 6.31
C PRO A 267 -13.45 -7.11 6.16
N ALA A 268 -13.60 -8.00 5.20
CA ALA A 268 -14.87 -8.69 4.98
C ALA A 268 -15.07 -9.80 6.01
N ALA A 269 -16.25 -9.83 6.62
CA ALA A 269 -16.64 -10.80 7.66
C ALA A 269 -16.46 -12.27 7.24
N GLU A 270 -16.69 -12.57 5.97
CA GLU A 270 -16.56 -13.91 5.39
C GLU A 270 -15.17 -14.53 5.55
N HIS A 271 -14.10 -13.72 5.52
CA HIS A 271 -12.75 -14.22 5.67
C HIS A 271 -12.46 -14.68 7.10
N PHE A 272 -13.06 -14.03 8.10
CA PHE A 272 -12.93 -14.46 9.50
C PHE A 272 -13.63 -15.79 9.76
N ALA A 273 -14.74 -16.07 9.08
CA ALA A 273 -15.41 -17.38 9.18
C ALA A 273 -14.46 -18.53 8.78
N TRP A 274 -13.64 -18.32 7.74
CA TRP A 274 -12.59 -19.27 7.38
C TRP A 274 -11.52 -19.40 8.47
N HIS A 275 -11.04 -18.28 9.01
CA HIS A 275 -10.00 -18.26 10.04
C HIS A 275 -10.46 -19.02 11.30
N THR A 276 -11.69 -18.74 11.75
CA THR A 276 -12.38 -19.47 12.84
C THR A 276 -12.40 -20.97 12.60
N LYS A 277 -12.83 -21.39 11.40
CA LYS A 277 -12.92 -22.82 11.05
C LYS A 277 -11.55 -23.48 11.00
N LYS A 278 -10.56 -22.83 10.37
CA LYS A 278 -9.19 -23.35 10.26
C LYS A 278 -8.57 -23.59 11.63
N HIS A 279 -8.69 -22.63 12.55
CA HIS A 279 -8.12 -22.73 13.89
C HIS A 279 -9.05 -23.44 14.89
N ARG A 280 -10.20 -23.95 14.44
CA ARG A 280 -11.19 -24.68 15.27
C ARG A 280 -11.59 -23.89 16.52
N LEU A 281 -11.82 -22.58 16.38
CA LEU A 281 -12.20 -21.72 17.50
C LEU A 281 -13.64 -22.03 17.92
N VAL A 282 -13.89 -22.13 19.22
CA VAL A 282 -15.23 -22.40 19.79
C VAL A 282 -15.79 -21.08 20.30
N ILE A 283 -16.50 -20.40 19.42
CA ILE A 283 -16.98 -19.04 19.58
C ILE A 283 -18.31 -18.99 20.32
#